data_AF-A0A9P5SQX8-F1
#
_entry.id   AF-A0A9P5SQX8-F1
#
_cell.length_a   1.000
_cell.length_b   1.000
_cell.length_c   1.000
_cell.angle_alpha   90.00
_cell.angle_beta   90.00
_cell.angle_gamma   90.00
#
_symmetry.space_group_name_H-M   'P 1'
#
loop_
_entity.id
_entity.type
_entity.pdbx_description
1 polymer ?
#
loop_
_entity_poly.entity_id
_entity_poly.type
_entity_poly.pdbx_seq_one_letter_code
_entity_poly.pdbx_strand_id
1 'polypeptide(L)'
;MTCPDPLIDSDPSTLYHLYNEKHGFLPAPVQNDQSIKASKKKKNILKKFLLVILVLLGYLFYKFLLPLYNGWPFYHHDHDHGHDIIIVGDTCSHDTGALLLRKDLCRANAVPWSGPSTFSTVSDRFLLTIGKGNMAARVRVHTSPNVQEPTLKITGYVSPVGDSDDGMDSVAVTPTKGEPKTDIEHQGVTVHITEDGYAYDVQIQYHDRVLRDPSGDKYCACARFDLQVLLPESYTRYSQLIINGATAEIEVFDVEDIRFGELWFEIGVGNVVSSGELLVDALAVVVKTGNIDIESVEAATKAAPLAVLAEVVTGDVTLHARTKPAGAAHDLRATSKAGSVKVTVTPASYSLSSLPWLSKPAELNIHATTVEGSALALVELESRAQTLRLDATSSTDSASALISDDFSGRFRVESQSEEANVYETDASESVITYEKQMSSMKEGVKLFSGEKPQEGHVNLKSSLGLVVLEFTN
;
A
#
# COMPACT_ATOMS: atom_id res chain seq x y z
N MET A 1 25.33 -44.10 -5.24
CA MET A 1 25.74 -42.77 -4.74
C MET A 1 24.54 -41.87 -4.95
N THR A 2 23.76 -41.70 -3.88
CA THR A 2 22.48 -41.00 -3.84
C THR A 2 22.71 -39.65 -3.19
N CYS A 3 22.37 -38.56 -3.87
CA CYS A 3 22.33 -37.22 -3.30
C CYS A 3 21.18 -37.13 -2.28
N PRO A 4 21.37 -36.50 -1.12
CA PRO A 4 20.28 -36.28 -0.18
C PRO A 4 19.46 -35.05 -0.59
N ASP A 5 18.14 -35.13 -0.39
CA ASP A 5 17.21 -34.01 -0.46
C ASP A 5 17.54 -32.97 0.64
N PRO A 6 17.49 -31.66 0.35
CA PRO A 6 17.40 -30.65 1.39
C PRO A 6 15.92 -30.46 1.77
N LEU A 7 15.55 -31.02 2.92
CA LEU A 7 14.42 -30.54 3.72
C LEU A 7 14.71 -29.11 4.16
N ILE A 8 14.10 -28.13 3.49
CA ILE A 8 14.03 -26.75 3.96
C ILE A 8 12.75 -26.63 4.78
N ASP A 9 12.93 -26.71 6.10
CA ASP A 9 11.98 -26.24 7.10
C ASP A 9 12.24 -24.73 7.25
N SER A 10 11.59 -23.92 6.41
CA SER A 10 11.62 -22.46 6.55
C SER A 10 10.39 -22.05 7.36
N ASP A 11 10.57 -21.87 8.67
CA ASP A 11 9.55 -21.31 9.54
C ASP A 11 9.33 -19.81 9.20
N PRO A 12 8.17 -19.42 8.61
CA PRO A 12 7.86 -18.03 8.27
C PRO A 12 7.50 -17.18 9.51
N SER A 13 7.57 -17.73 10.72
CA SER A 13 7.07 -17.10 11.95
C SER A 13 7.78 -15.83 12.39
N THR A 14 9.01 -15.57 11.92
CA THR A 14 9.83 -14.46 12.46
C THR A 14 9.40 -13.07 11.94
N LEU A 15 8.88 -12.97 10.72
CA LEU A 15 8.31 -11.72 10.17
C LEU A 15 6.82 -11.55 10.54
N TYR A 16 6.09 -12.66 10.68
CA TYR A 16 4.75 -12.67 11.28
C TYR A 16 4.77 -12.14 12.73
N HIS A 17 5.88 -12.37 13.46
CA HIS A 17 6.10 -11.83 14.79
C HIS A 17 6.40 -10.32 14.82
N LEU A 18 7.17 -9.79 13.86
CA LEU A 18 7.45 -8.34 13.75
C LEU A 18 6.20 -7.55 13.32
N TYR A 19 5.34 -8.15 12.49
CA TYR A 19 4.02 -7.61 12.13
C TYR A 19 3.09 -7.53 13.35
N ASN A 20 3.08 -8.56 14.21
CA ASN A 20 2.27 -8.58 15.44
C ASN A 20 2.83 -7.70 16.57
N GLU A 21 4.16 -7.58 16.72
CA GLU A 21 4.78 -6.73 17.76
C GLU A 21 4.56 -5.23 17.53
N LYS A 22 4.52 -4.78 16.28
CA LYS A 22 4.40 -3.35 15.95
C LYS A 22 2.94 -2.84 15.93
N HIS A 23 1.96 -3.73 15.79
CA HIS A 23 0.54 -3.38 15.62
C HIS A 23 -0.43 -3.90 16.70
N GLY A 24 0.07 -4.62 17.71
CA GLY A 24 -0.55 -4.74 19.04
C GLY A 24 -1.87 -5.51 19.14
N PHE A 25 -1.78 -6.79 19.52
CA PHE A 25 -2.87 -7.59 20.11
C PHE A 25 -2.55 -7.91 21.57
N LEU A 26 -2.81 -6.99 22.51
CA LEU A 26 -3.04 -7.31 23.92
C LEU A 26 -4.06 -6.33 24.52
N PRO A 27 -5.14 -6.80 25.19
CA PRO A 27 -6.05 -5.92 25.89
C PRO A 27 -5.38 -5.32 27.12
N ALA A 28 -5.44 -3.99 27.25
CA ALA A 28 -5.03 -3.29 28.46
C ALA A 28 -5.89 -3.76 29.67
N PRO A 29 -5.32 -3.92 30.87
CA PRO A 29 -6.08 -4.29 32.05
C PRO A 29 -7.09 -3.19 32.41
N VAL A 30 -8.35 -3.61 32.59
CA VAL A 30 -9.46 -2.79 33.05
C VAL A 30 -9.17 -2.32 34.48
N GLN A 31 -8.79 -1.05 34.64
CA GLN A 31 -8.84 -0.37 35.93
C GLN A 31 -10.25 0.17 36.17
N ASN A 32 -10.96 -0.48 37.08
CA ASN A 32 -12.15 0.03 37.73
C ASN A 32 -11.74 1.18 38.65
N ASP A 33 -12.26 2.39 38.39
CA ASP A 33 -12.32 3.42 39.42
C ASP A 33 -13.68 4.12 39.39
N GLN A 34 -14.55 3.65 40.29
CA GLN A 34 -15.75 4.38 40.69
C GLN A 34 -15.36 5.32 41.83
N SER A 35 -15.47 6.64 41.63
CA SER A 35 -16.25 7.52 42.51
C SER A 35 -16.11 8.98 42.11
N ILE A 36 -17.01 9.80 42.66
CA ILE A 36 -17.09 11.28 42.56
C ILE A 36 -17.92 11.79 41.37
N LYS A 37 -19.24 11.60 41.48
CA LYS A 37 -20.23 12.54 40.94
C LYS A 37 -20.44 13.66 41.96
N ALA A 38 -20.24 14.91 41.53
CA ALA A 38 -21.21 16.02 41.61
C ALA A 38 -20.52 17.39 41.53
N SER A 39 -20.21 17.85 40.30
CA SER A 39 -20.15 19.28 39.90
C SER A 39 -19.53 19.42 38.49
N LYS A 40 -20.09 18.75 37.47
CA LYS A 40 -19.51 18.74 36.10
C LYS A 40 -20.52 18.89 34.96
N LYS A 41 -21.77 19.29 35.23
CA LYS A 41 -22.80 19.32 34.16
C LYS A 41 -22.71 20.56 33.25
N LYS A 42 -22.17 21.70 33.72
CA LYS A 42 -21.97 22.90 32.87
C LYS A 42 -20.62 22.98 32.15
N LYS A 43 -19.55 22.39 32.71
CA LYS A 43 -18.21 22.38 32.06
C LYS A 43 -18.11 21.38 30.90
N ASN A 44 -18.89 20.30 30.90
CA ASN A 44 -18.83 19.30 29.82
C ASN A 44 -19.54 19.74 28.54
N ILE A 45 -20.59 20.57 28.61
CA ILE A 45 -21.25 21.10 27.40
C ILE A 45 -20.33 22.11 26.71
N LEU A 46 -19.70 23.01 27.47
CA LEU A 46 -18.75 23.98 26.91
C LEU A 46 -17.52 23.30 26.29
N LYS A 47 -16.99 22.23 26.92
CA LYS A 47 -15.89 21.45 26.34
C LYS A 47 -16.31 20.72 25.06
N LYS A 48 -17.52 20.16 25.00
CA LYS A 48 -18.03 19.52 23.77
C LYS A 48 -18.26 20.54 22.66
N PHE A 49 -18.81 21.71 22.97
CA PHE A 49 -18.99 22.78 21.99
C PHE A 49 -17.65 23.35 21.48
N LEU A 50 -16.68 23.57 22.38
CA LEU A 50 -15.35 24.05 21.99
C LEU A 50 -14.62 23.02 21.11
N LEU A 51 -14.75 21.73 21.40
CA LEU A 51 -14.18 20.67 20.58
C LEU A 51 -14.80 20.66 19.18
N VAL A 52 -16.13 20.76 19.06
CA VAL A 52 -16.82 20.82 17.76
C VAL A 52 -16.42 22.06 16.96
N ILE A 53 -16.30 23.22 17.61
CA ILE A 53 -15.84 24.46 16.95
C ILE A 53 -14.39 24.33 16.48
N LEU A 54 -13.50 23.75 17.28
CA LEU A 54 -12.10 23.54 16.89
C LEU A 54 -11.97 22.54 15.74
N VAL A 55 -12.79 21.48 15.72
CA VAL A 55 -12.86 20.52 14.61
C VAL A 55 -13.40 21.20 13.34
N LEU A 56 -14.46 22.03 13.45
CA LEU A 56 -14.98 22.80 12.32
C LEU A 56 -14.00 23.84 11.80
N LEU A 57 -13.30 24.56 12.68
CA LEU A 57 -12.27 25.52 12.27
C LEU A 57 -11.05 24.82 11.67
N GLY A 58 -10.66 23.66 12.20
CA GLY A 58 -9.63 22.81 11.61
C GLY A 58 -10.05 22.32 10.22
N TYR A 59 -11.28 21.84 10.07
CA TYR A 59 -11.85 21.42 8.78
C TYR A 59 -11.98 22.57 7.78
N LEU A 60 -12.40 23.77 8.20
CA LEU A 60 -12.48 24.94 7.34
C LEU A 60 -11.09 25.45 6.94
N PHE A 61 -10.14 25.49 7.87
CA PHE A 61 -8.73 25.81 7.57
C PHE A 61 -8.16 24.78 6.60
N TYR A 62 -8.44 23.50 6.81
CA TYR A 62 -7.99 22.44 5.93
C TYR A 62 -8.64 22.54 4.54
N LYS A 63 -9.97 22.57 4.42
CA LYS A 63 -10.68 22.59 3.12
C LYS A 63 -10.47 23.86 2.30
N PHE A 64 -10.28 25.01 2.94
CA PHE A 64 -10.21 26.28 2.22
C PHE A 64 -8.82 26.90 2.20
N LEU A 65 -8.03 26.74 3.26
CA LEU A 65 -6.70 27.36 3.35
C LEU A 65 -5.59 26.37 2.98
N LEU A 66 -5.75 25.05 3.21
CA LEU A 66 -4.72 24.08 2.83
C LEU A 66 -4.60 23.87 1.31
N PRO A 67 -5.67 23.84 0.48
CA PRO A 67 -5.53 23.82 -0.99
C PRO A 67 -4.94 25.10 -1.55
N LEU A 68 -5.11 26.24 -0.86
CA LEU A 68 -4.47 27.50 -1.24
C LEU A 68 -2.99 27.54 -0.85
N TYR A 69 -2.60 26.80 0.20
CA TYR A 69 -1.21 26.66 0.66
C TYR A 69 -0.46 25.56 -0.10
N ASN A 70 -1.16 24.46 -0.39
CA ASN A 70 -0.73 23.31 -1.18
C ASN A 70 -1.34 23.38 -2.57
N GLY A 71 -1.20 24.52 -3.26
CA GLY A 71 -1.55 24.65 -4.68
C GLY A 71 -0.67 23.73 -5.55
N TRP A 72 -0.85 22.43 -5.39
CA TRP A 72 -0.37 21.36 -6.25
C TRP A 72 -1.55 21.00 -7.16
N PRO A 73 -1.32 20.89 -8.47
CA PRO A 73 -2.40 20.57 -9.39
C PRO A 73 -2.91 19.15 -9.07
N PHE A 74 -4.23 19.00 -9.08
CA PHE A 74 -4.89 17.70 -9.15
C PHE A 74 -4.26 16.91 -10.30
N TYR A 75 -3.59 15.80 -9.96
CA TYR A 75 -3.13 14.82 -10.95
C TYR A 75 -4.36 14.10 -11.49
N HIS A 76 -4.86 14.56 -12.64
CA HIS A 76 -5.72 13.72 -13.48
C HIS A 76 -4.84 12.65 -14.13
N HIS A 77 -5.20 11.38 -13.90
CA HIS A 77 -4.67 10.23 -14.61
C HIS A 77 -5.10 10.32 -16.09
N ASP A 78 -4.21 10.75 -16.96
CA ASP A 78 -4.30 10.56 -18.41
C ASP A 78 -3.19 9.58 -18.81
N HIS A 79 -3.59 8.36 -19.18
CA HIS A 79 -2.71 7.19 -19.33
C HIS A 79 -1.70 7.25 -20.50
N ASP A 80 -1.61 8.33 -21.28
CA ASP A 80 -0.94 8.27 -22.60
C ASP A 80 0.22 9.26 -22.85
N HIS A 81 0.61 10.09 -21.87
CA HIS A 81 1.72 11.04 -22.05
C HIS A 81 2.72 10.95 -20.90
N GLY A 82 3.96 10.56 -21.23
CA GLY A 82 5.06 10.32 -20.29
C GLY A 82 5.05 11.26 -19.09
N HIS A 83 4.60 10.74 -17.95
CA HIS A 83 4.47 11.51 -16.72
C HIS A 83 5.85 11.94 -16.24
N ASP A 84 6.01 13.25 -16.07
CA ASP A 84 7.17 13.83 -15.43
C ASP A 84 6.98 13.81 -13.91
N ILE A 85 7.81 13.02 -13.23
CA ILE A 85 7.94 13.08 -11.77
C ILE A 85 8.48 14.47 -11.42
N ILE A 86 7.69 15.26 -10.69
CA ILE A 86 8.09 16.58 -10.20
C ILE A 86 8.90 16.40 -8.92
N ILE A 87 10.18 16.74 -8.97
CA ILE A 87 11.06 16.74 -7.80
C ILE A 87 10.82 18.04 -7.03
N VAL A 88 10.15 17.97 -5.89
CA VAL A 88 10.10 19.11 -4.94
C VAL A 88 11.22 18.94 -3.94
N GLY A 89 12.40 19.44 -4.30
CA GLY A 89 13.60 19.37 -3.47
C GLY A 89 13.51 20.37 -2.31
N ASP A 90 13.43 19.85 -1.08
CA ASP A 90 13.39 20.66 0.16
C ASP A 90 14.77 20.75 0.86
N THR A 91 15.84 20.16 0.28
CA THR A 91 17.09 19.92 1.03
C THR A 91 18.26 20.87 0.76
N CYS A 92 18.23 21.79 -0.22
CA CYS A 92 19.29 22.80 -0.34
C CYS A 92 18.86 24.18 0.18
N SER A 93 19.11 24.37 1.49
CA SER A 93 19.20 25.64 2.22
C SER A 93 17.91 26.28 2.74
N HIS A 94 17.94 26.52 4.06
CA HIS A 94 17.02 27.28 4.91
C HIS A 94 16.87 28.78 4.59
N ASP A 95 17.24 29.23 3.40
CA ASP A 95 17.22 30.65 3.08
C ASP A 95 16.52 30.91 1.74
N THR A 96 15.51 31.78 1.81
CA THR A 96 14.80 32.49 0.75
C THR A 96 13.52 31.85 0.17
N GLY A 97 12.38 32.43 0.60
CA GLY A 97 11.06 32.27 -0.01
C GLY A 97 10.93 32.90 -1.40
N ALA A 98 11.78 32.49 -2.35
CA ALA A 98 11.79 33.01 -3.71
C ALA A 98 12.09 31.93 -4.79
N LEU A 99 11.82 30.64 -4.52
CA LEU A 99 12.12 29.53 -5.44
C LEU A 99 10.92 29.04 -6.27
N LEU A 100 9.71 29.57 -6.08
CA LEU A 100 8.47 29.05 -6.69
C LEU A 100 8.24 29.39 -8.18
N LEU A 101 9.17 30.05 -8.87
CA LEU A 101 8.99 30.47 -10.28
C LEU A 101 10.22 30.31 -11.16
N ARG A 102 11.32 29.73 -10.65
CA ARG A 102 12.48 29.45 -11.50
C ARG A 102 12.23 28.13 -12.22
N LYS A 103 12.45 28.14 -13.55
CA LYS A 103 12.52 26.94 -14.41
C LYS A 103 13.22 25.83 -13.64
N ASP A 104 12.76 24.58 -13.78
CA ASP A 104 13.42 23.42 -13.20
C ASP A 104 14.84 23.28 -13.77
N LEU A 105 15.77 24.04 -13.19
CA LEU A 105 17.16 24.16 -13.61
C LEU A 105 17.89 22.84 -13.41
N CYS A 106 17.43 21.98 -12.50
CA CYS A 106 17.98 20.65 -12.42
C CYS A 106 17.67 19.88 -13.70
N ARG A 107 16.39 19.79 -14.07
CA ARG A 107 15.99 19.05 -15.29
C ARG A 107 16.60 19.65 -16.55
N ALA A 108 16.71 20.97 -16.63
CA ALA A 108 17.29 21.65 -17.79
C ALA A 108 18.78 21.35 -17.99
N ASN A 109 19.51 21.02 -16.91
CA ASN A 109 20.95 20.79 -16.95
C ASN A 109 21.35 19.31 -16.71
N ALA A 110 20.40 18.42 -16.44
CA ALA A 110 20.70 17.02 -16.17
C ALA A 110 21.26 16.30 -17.40
N VAL A 111 22.34 15.53 -17.20
CA VAL A 111 23.00 14.72 -18.22
C VAL A 111 22.65 13.25 -18.02
N PRO A 112 22.65 12.41 -19.08
CA PRO A 112 22.48 10.97 -18.92
C PRO A 112 23.52 10.39 -17.95
N TRP A 113 23.06 9.56 -17.02
CA TRP A 113 23.96 8.83 -16.13
C TRP A 113 24.73 7.77 -16.93
N SER A 114 26.06 7.77 -16.79
CA SER A 114 26.95 6.89 -17.56
C SER A 114 27.64 5.81 -16.74
N GLY A 115 27.15 5.55 -15.52
CA GLY A 115 27.67 4.47 -14.67
C GLY A 115 27.24 3.08 -15.16
N PRO A 116 27.77 2.00 -14.53
CA PRO A 116 27.33 0.64 -14.81
C PRO A 116 25.82 0.50 -14.60
N SER A 117 25.12 0.04 -15.64
CA SER A 117 23.66 0.16 -15.74
C SER A 117 22.92 -1.17 -15.65
N THR A 118 23.60 -2.30 -15.47
CA THR A 118 22.96 -3.62 -15.49
C THR A 118 23.67 -4.56 -14.54
N PHE A 119 22.90 -5.22 -13.68
CA PHE A 119 23.39 -6.14 -12.65
C PHE A 119 22.46 -7.35 -12.58
N SER A 120 22.99 -8.56 -12.67
CA SER A 120 22.23 -9.79 -12.52
C SER A 120 22.57 -10.51 -11.22
N THR A 121 21.62 -11.28 -10.70
CA THR A 121 21.75 -12.07 -9.46
C THR A 121 21.09 -13.42 -9.64
N VAL A 122 21.50 -14.41 -8.85
CA VAL A 122 20.82 -15.71 -8.77
C VAL A 122 19.85 -15.79 -7.59
N SER A 123 19.80 -14.76 -6.75
CA SER A 123 18.95 -14.68 -5.56
C SER A 123 17.47 -14.62 -5.91
N ASP A 124 16.65 -15.32 -5.14
CA ASP A 124 15.18 -15.25 -5.19
C ASP A 124 14.60 -14.23 -4.17
N ARG A 125 15.49 -13.56 -3.41
CA ARG A 125 15.20 -12.44 -2.51
C ARG A 125 15.88 -11.18 -3.01
N PHE A 126 15.08 -10.16 -3.30
CA PHE A 126 15.54 -8.92 -3.90
C PHE A 126 15.13 -7.72 -3.05
N LEU A 127 16.09 -6.92 -2.61
CA LEU A 127 15.89 -5.66 -1.90
C LEU A 127 16.43 -4.52 -2.76
N LEU A 128 15.59 -3.52 -3.00
CA LEU A 128 15.99 -2.27 -3.65
C LEU A 128 15.63 -1.10 -2.76
N THR A 129 16.63 -0.37 -2.31
CA THR A 129 16.46 0.86 -1.53
C THR A 129 16.90 2.05 -2.36
N ILE A 130 15.95 2.94 -2.63
CA ILE A 130 16.10 4.19 -3.37
C ILE A 130 16.23 5.29 -2.32
N GLY A 131 17.47 5.61 -2.01
CA GLY A 131 17.87 6.32 -0.82
C GLY A 131 17.84 7.84 -0.90
N LYS A 132 18.72 8.42 -0.08
CA LYS A 132 18.79 9.83 0.29
C LYS A 132 19.24 10.73 -0.86
N GLY A 133 18.90 12.01 -0.70
CA GLY A 133 19.23 13.08 -1.63
C GLY A 133 18.04 13.52 -2.46
N ASN A 134 18.26 14.54 -3.28
CA ASN A 134 17.30 15.13 -4.19
C ASN A 134 17.14 14.24 -5.43
N MET A 135 16.61 13.04 -5.22
CA MET A 135 16.40 12.04 -6.25
C MET A 135 14.96 11.55 -6.31
N ALA A 136 14.52 11.20 -7.52
CA ALA A 136 13.26 10.49 -7.74
C ALA A 136 13.49 9.29 -8.66
N ALA A 137 12.69 8.25 -8.51
CA ALA A 137 12.79 7.05 -9.32
C ALA A 137 11.43 6.62 -9.86
N ARG A 138 11.43 6.10 -11.08
CA ARG A 138 10.40 5.18 -11.55
C ARG A 138 10.97 3.78 -11.48
N VAL A 139 10.26 2.86 -10.85
CA VAL A 139 10.64 1.46 -10.72
C VAL A 139 9.62 0.63 -11.46
N ARG A 140 10.07 -0.17 -12.42
CA ARG A 140 9.22 -1.12 -13.14
C ARG A 140 9.65 -2.54 -12.81
N VAL A 141 8.72 -3.35 -12.35
CA VAL A 141 8.92 -4.77 -12.09
C VAL A 141 8.11 -5.53 -13.14
N HIS A 142 8.79 -6.31 -13.98
CA HIS A 142 8.13 -7.08 -15.02
C HIS A 142 8.97 -8.27 -15.47
N THR A 143 8.33 -9.25 -16.11
CA THR A 143 9.06 -10.35 -16.74
C THR A 143 9.75 -9.92 -18.03
N SER A 144 10.83 -10.62 -18.40
CA SER A 144 11.50 -10.40 -19.68
C SER A 144 12.09 -11.70 -20.24
N PRO A 145 11.83 -12.03 -21.52
CA PRO A 145 12.43 -13.21 -22.17
C PRO A 145 13.93 -13.03 -22.45
N ASN A 146 14.43 -11.79 -22.34
CA ASN A 146 15.80 -11.43 -22.68
C ASN A 146 16.78 -11.58 -21.50
N VAL A 147 16.29 -11.93 -20.31
CA VAL A 147 17.12 -12.16 -19.12
C VAL A 147 17.00 -13.62 -18.69
N GLN A 148 18.13 -14.20 -18.27
CA GLN A 148 18.20 -15.60 -17.79
C GLN A 148 18.28 -15.67 -16.25
N GLU A 149 18.62 -14.54 -15.63
CA GLU A 149 18.79 -14.33 -14.19
C GLU A 149 18.05 -13.03 -13.85
N PRO A 150 17.45 -12.90 -12.65
CA PRO A 150 16.90 -11.62 -12.18
C PRO A 150 17.90 -10.49 -12.38
N THR A 151 17.46 -9.41 -13.01
CA THR A 151 18.36 -8.34 -13.47
C THR A 151 17.82 -6.98 -13.09
N LEU A 152 18.64 -6.17 -12.40
CA LEU A 152 18.40 -4.75 -12.21
C LEU A 152 19.04 -3.97 -13.35
N LYS A 153 18.24 -3.18 -14.07
CA LYS A 153 18.73 -2.20 -15.03
C LYS A 153 18.50 -0.79 -14.50
N ILE A 154 19.57 0.01 -14.49
CA ILE A 154 19.57 1.39 -14.00
C ILE A 154 19.79 2.32 -15.19
N THR A 155 18.83 3.19 -15.46
CA THR A 155 18.99 4.30 -16.40
C THR A 155 18.54 5.59 -15.73
N GLY A 156 19.04 6.74 -16.17
CA GLY A 156 18.67 7.98 -15.51
C GLY A 156 19.39 9.20 -16.03
N TYR A 157 19.06 10.33 -15.41
CA TYR A 157 19.64 11.63 -15.65
C TYR A 157 20.04 12.25 -14.31
N VAL A 158 21.22 12.83 -14.26
CA VAL A 158 21.80 13.41 -13.04
C VAL A 158 22.35 14.78 -13.35
N SER A 159 22.35 15.68 -12.38
CA SER A 159 23.04 16.95 -12.58
C SER A 159 24.55 16.72 -12.77
N PRO A 160 25.22 17.50 -13.62
CA PRO A 160 26.65 17.34 -13.85
C PRO A 160 27.44 17.51 -12.54
N VAL A 161 28.61 16.90 -12.47
CA VAL A 161 29.60 17.21 -11.44
C VAL A 161 30.35 18.45 -11.95
N GLY A 162 30.38 19.53 -11.16
CA GLY A 162 31.09 20.75 -11.56
C GLY A 162 32.61 20.54 -11.53
N ASP A 163 33.34 21.35 -12.29
CA ASP A 163 34.82 21.31 -12.39
C ASP A 163 35.57 21.76 -11.11
N SER A 164 34.85 22.10 -10.03
CA SER A 164 35.44 22.65 -8.81
C SER A 164 35.50 21.61 -7.67
N ASP A 165 36.73 21.14 -7.45
CA ASP A 165 37.32 20.53 -6.26
C ASP A 165 37.09 19.04 -5.93
N ASP A 166 38.25 18.39 -5.84
CA ASP A 166 38.67 17.33 -4.94
C ASP A 166 38.09 15.92 -5.09
N GLY A 167 38.60 15.21 -6.12
CA GLY A 167 39.10 13.86 -5.89
C GLY A 167 38.09 12.71 -5.85
N MET A 168 36.87 12.87 -6.38
CA MET A 168 36.10 11.70 -6.82
C MET A 168 36.62 11.23 -8.17
N ASP A 169 37.82 10.66 -8.17
CA ASP A 169 38.26 9.78 -9.25
C ASP A 169 37.21 8.68 -9.37
N SER A 170 36.49 8.71 -10.48
CA SER A 170 35.50 7.71 -10.86
C SER A 170 36.14 6.33 -10.84
N VAL A 171 35.88 5.53 -9.80
CA VAL A 171 36.25 4.12 -9.80
C VAL A 171 35.18 3.38 -10.57
N ALA A 172 35.43 3.14 -11.86
CA ALA A 172 34.68 2.16 -12.63
C ALA A 172 35.04 0.76 -12.10
N VAL A 173 34.41 0.34 -11.01
CA VAL A 173 34.45 -1.08 -10.61
C VAL A 173 33.60 -1.83 -11.62
N THR A 174 34.23 -2.71 -12.39
CA THR A 174 33.50 -3.69 -13.20
C THR A 174 33.01 -4.74 -12.20
N PRO A 175 31.70 -4.97 -12.03
CA PRO A 175 31.22 -5.99 -11.11
C PRO A 175 31.78 -7.35 -11.54
N THR A 176 32.58 -7.98 -10.69
CA THR A 176 33.06 -9.34 -10.95
C THR A 176 31.96 -10.30 -10.50
N LYS A 177 31.47 -11.16 -11.41
CA LYS A 177 30.45 -12.17 -11.07
C LYS A 177 30.93 -13.01 -9.88
N GLY A 178 30.23 -12.95 -8.75
CA GLY A 178 30.55 -13.68 -7.51
C GLY A 178 31.28 -12.89 -6.42
N GLU A 179 31.54 -11.59 -6.59
CA GLU A 179 31.96 -10.76 -5.46
C GLU A 179 30.74 -10.40 -4.60
N PRO A 180 30.79 -10.65 -3.28
CA PRO A 180 29.63 -10.47 -2.40
C PRO A 180 29.25 -9.00 -2.19
N LYS A 181 30.07 -8.07 -2.70
CA LYS A 181 29.86 -6.64 -2.56
C LYS A 181 30.41 -5.88 -3.77
N THR A 182 29.62 -4.97 -4.33
CA THR A 182 30.03 -4.02 -5.36
C THR A 182 29.64 -2.60 -4.94
N ASP A 183 30.61 -1.69 -4.92
CA ASP A 183 30.39 -0.26 -4.63
C ASP A 183 30.74 0.56 -5.87
N ILE A 184 29.82 1.41 -6.34
CA ILE A 184 29.99 2.29 -7.50
C ILE A 184 29.76 3.72 -7.05
N GLU A 185 30.69 4.60 -7.36
CA GLU A 185 30.54 6.04 -7.17
C GLU A 185 30.77 6.76 -8.50
N HIS A 186 29.73 7.35 -9.06
CA HIS A 186 29.78 7.96 -10.39
C HIS A 186 28.77 9.10 -10.54
N GLN A 187 29.24 10.27 -10.97
CA GLN A 187 28.43 11.49 -11.17
C GLN A 187 27.62 11.91 -9.92
N GLY A 188 28.18 11.64 -8.72
CA GLY A 188 27.53 11.88 -7.44
C GLY A 188 26.40 10.91 -7.10
N VAL A 189 26.28 9.81 -7.85
CA VAL A 189 25.44 8.66 -7.54
C VAL A 189 26.30 7.60 -6.88
N THR A 190 25.82 7.05 -5.79
CA THR A 190 26.42 5.86 -5.16
C THR A 190 25.47 4.68 -5.33
N VAL A 191 25.99 3.56 -5.84
CA VAL A 191 25.26 2.28 -5.90
C VAL A 191 26.04 1.26 -5.07
N HIS A 192 25.42 0.75 -4.02
CA HIS A 192 25.96 -0.31 -3.17
C HIS A 192 25.15 -1.58 -3.41
N ILE A 193 25.82 -2.66 -3.81
CA ILE A 193 25.21 -3.96 -4.06
C ILE A 193 25.86 -4.95 -3.11
N THR A 194 25.05 -5.72 -2.38
CA THR A 194 25.51 -6.82 -1.54
C THR A 194 24.74 -8.08 -1.93
N GLU A 195 25.45 -9.18 -2.17
CA GLU A 195 24.86 -10.50 -2.43
C GLU A 195 25.47 -11.52 -1.47
N ASP A 196 24.67 -12.00 -0.52
CA ASP A 196 25.13 -12.90 0.53
C ASP A 196 24.55 -14.31 0.40
N GLY A 197 24.36 -14.80 -0.82
CA GLY A 197 23.83 -16.15 -1.13
C GLY A 197 22.37 -16.38 -0.70
N TYR A 198 21.80 -15.51 0.13
CA TYR A 198 20.43 -15.52 0.60
C TYR A 198 19.63 -14.33 0.09
N ALA A 199 20.27 -13.17 -0.10
CA ALA A 199 19.61 -11.97 -0.59
C ALA A 199 20.50 -11.17 -1.53
N TYR A 200 19.84 -10.40 -2.40
CA TYR A 200 20.45 -9.39 -3.26
C TYR A 200 19.93 -8.02 -2.83
N ASP A 201 20.76 -7.24 -2.15
CA ASP A 201 20.44 -5.91 -1.64
C ASP A 201 21.14 -4.84 -2.48
N VAL A 202 20.35 -3.93 -3.07
CA VAL A 202 20.81 -2.78 -3.84
C VAL A 202 20.37 -1.49 -3.16
N GLN A 203 21.33 -0.61 -2.90
CA GLN A 203 21.07 0.72 -2.36
C GLN A 203 21.60 1.77 -3.34
N ILE A 204 20.71 2.64 -3.82
CA ILE A 204 21.05 3.74 -4.73
C ILE A 204 20.89 5.05 -3.96
N GLN A 205 21.91 5.90 -3.97
CA GLN A 205 21.89 7.20 -3.26
C GLN A 205 22.41 8.30 -4.18
N TYR A 206 21.94 9.52 -3.95
CA TYR A 206 22.44 10.70 -4.65
C TYR A 206 22.98 11.74 -3.67
N HIS A 207 24.18 12.24 -3.93
CA HIS A 207 24.83 13.23 -3.09
C HIS A 207 24.33 14.64 -3.40
N ASP A 208 23.59 15.22 -2.45
CA ASP A 208 23.10 16.60 -2.52
C ASP A 208 24.25 17.59 -2.63
N ARG A 209 24.15 18.47 -3.64
CA ARG A 209 25.12 19.55 -3.87
C ARG A 209 24.45 20.73 -4.55
N VAL A 210 25.06 21.90 -4.42
CA VAL A 210 24.61 23.12 -5.12
C VAL A 210 25.50 23.35 -6.34
N LEU A 211 24.88 23.49 -7.50
CA LEU A 211 25.56 23.75 -8.77
C LEU A 211 25.26 25.15 -9.26
N ARG A 212 25.98 25.58 -10.30
CA ARG A 212 25.71 26.82 -11.03
C ARG A 212 25.44 26.49 -12.49
N ASP A 213 24.42 27.10 -13.06
CA ASP A 213 24.15 27.00 -14.50
C ASP A 213 25.14 27.88 -15.31
N PRO A 214 25.14 27.81 -16.65
CA PRO A 214 25.99 28.66 -17.48
C PRO A 214 25.76 30.18 -17.29
N SER A 215 24.57 30.57 -16.81
CA SER A 215 24.21 31.95 -16.48
C SER A 215 24.76 32.40 -15.11
N GLY A 216 25.32 31.48 -14.32
CA GLY A 216 25.85 31.70 -12.97
C GLY A 216 24.82 31.53 -11.85
N ASP A 217 23.57 31.22 -12.18
CA ASP A 217 22.47 30.99 -11.23
C ASP A 217 22.68 29.67 -10.47
N LYS A 218 22.52 29.71 -9.15
CA LYS A 218 22.63 28.51 -8.29
C LYS A 218 21.38 27.65 -8.39
N TYR A 219 21.55 26.33 -8.37
CA TYR A 219 20.47 25.35 -8.28
C TYR A 219 20.87 24.12 -7.48
N CYS A 220 19.88 23.43 -6.91
CA CYS A 220 20.07 22.12 -6.29
C CYS A 220 20.35 21.07 -7.37
N ALA A 221 21.45 20.34 -7.22
CA ALA A 221 21.64 19.14 -8.00
C ALA A 221 20.52 18.14 -7.71
N CYS A 222 20.12 17.38 -8.71
CA CYS A 222 19.12 16.32 -8.57
C CYS A 222 19.42 15.14 -9.49
N ALA A 223 18.72 14.03 -9.23
CA ALA A 223 18.78 12.83 -10.04
C ALA A 223 17.38 12.27 -10.33
N ARG A 224 17.19 11.70 -11.52
CA ARG A 224 15.99 10.97 -11.89
C ARG A 224 16.38 9.64 -12.49
N PHE A 225 15.87 8.54 -11.92
CA PHE A 225 16.16 7.19 -12.40
C PHE A 225 14.91 6.52 -12.96
N ASP A 226 15.11 5.71 -14.00
CA ASP A 226 14.21 4.66 -14.46
C ASP A 226 14.93 3.33 -14.18
N LEU A 227 14.43 2.63 -13.17
CA LEU A 227 14.94 1.38 -12.65
C LEU A 227 14.02 0.26 -13.12
N GLN A 228 14.58 -0.77 -13.74
CA GLN A 228 13.81 -1.94 -14.18
C GLN A 228 14.32 -3.18 -13.43
N VAL A 229 13.43 -3.83 -12.69
CA VAL A 229 13.64 -5.15 -12.11
C VAL A 229 13.06 -6.16 -13.09
N LEU A 230 13.95 -6.75 -13.89
CA LEU A 230 13.61 -7.71 -14.93
C LEU A 230 13.65 -9.12 -14.36
N LEU A 231 12.51 -9.79 -14.34
CA LEU A 231 12.38 -11.17 -13.87
C LEU A 231 12.45 -12.13 -15.06
N PRO A 232 13.33 -13.16 -15.05
CA PRO A 232 13.32 -14.17 -16.10
C PRO A 232 12.01 -14.96 -16.10
N GLU A 233 11.45 -15.19 -17.28
CA GLU A 233 10.27 -16.05 -17.48
C GLU A 233 10.49 -17.51 -17.02
N SER A 234 11.76 -17.93 -16.93
CA SER A 234 12.12 -19.27 -16.45
C SER A 234 11.98 -19.45 -14.94
N TYR A 235 11.91 -18.36 -14.17
CA TYR A 235 11.69 -18.39 -12.73
C TYR A 235 10.24 -18.11 -12.39
N THR A 236 9.55 -19.14 -11.92
CA THR A 236 8.13 -19.01 -11.55
C THR A 236 7.92 -18.64 -10.08
N ARG A 237 8.99 -18.50 -9.29
CA ARG A 237 8.88 -18.25 -7.84
C ARG A 237 10.01 -17.39 -7.30
N TYR A 238 9.65 -16.42 -6.47
CA TYR A 238 10.53 -15.60 -5.67
C TYR A 238 10.06 -15.66 -4.22
N SER A 239 10.98 -15.75 -3.28
CA SER A 239 10.59 -15.70 -1.87
C SER A 239 10.25 -14.28 -1.44
N GLN A 240 10.96 -13.26 -1.92
CA GLN A 240 10.76 -11.88 -1.49
C GLN A 240 11.18 -10.83 -2.53
N LEU A 241 10.38 -9.79 -2.72
CA LEU A 241 10.77 -8.57 -3.42
C LEU A 241 10.38 -7.34 -2.58
N ILE A 242 11.38 -6.57 -2.15
CA ILE A 242 11.20 -5.34 -1.39
C ILE A 242 11.70 -4.15 -2.18
N ILE A 243 10.88 -3.10 -2.29
CA ILE A 243 11.28 -1.81 -2.88
C ILE A 243 10.95 -0.69 -1.90
N ASN A 244 11.98 0.03 -1.47
CA ASN A 244 11.85 1.17 -0.57
C ASN A 244 12.31 2.44 -1.27
N GLY A 245 11.63 3.58 -1.06
CA GLY A 245 12.01 4.83 -1.70
C GLY A 245 11.54 6.10 -1.00
N ALA A 246 12.32 7.17 -1.00
CA ALA A 246 11.84 8.47 -0.51
C ALA A 246 10.79 9.07 -1.47
N THR A 247 11.11 9.10 -2.76
CA THR A 247 10.22 9.59 -3.83
C THR A 247 10.29 8.61 -5.00
N ALA A 248 9.24 7.82 -5.21
CA ALA A 248 9.23 6.81 -6.26
C ALA A 248 7.83 6.51 -6.81
N GLU A 249 7.77 6.21 -8.11
CA GLU A 249 6.62 5.53 -8.75
C GLU A 249 7.00 4.07 -8.94
N ILE A 250 6.20 3.13 -8.44
CA ILE A 250 6.40 1.69 -8.60
C ILE A 250 5.29 1.15 -9.50
N GLU A 251 5.67 0.53 -10.62
CA GLU A 251 4.79 -0.12 -11.58
C GLU A 251 5.13 -1.61 -11.60
N VAL A 252 4.15 -2.48 -11.37
CA VAL A 252 4.30 -3.95 -11.45
C VAL A 252 3.35 -4.48 -12.52
N PHE A 253 3.87 -5.14 -13.55
CA PHE A 253 3.07 -5.65 -14.67
C PHE A 253 3.75 -6.84 -15.34
N ASP A 254 3.02 -7.61 -16.13
CA ASP A 254 3.53 -8.83 -16.80
C ASP A 254 4.21 -9.80 -15.80
N VAL A 255 3.59 -10.03 -14.63
CA VAL A 255 4.11 -10.93 -13.57
C VAL A 255 3.10 -11.99 -13.14
N GLU A 256 2.04 -12.23 -13.92
CA GLU A 256 0.92 -13.12 -13.58
C GLU A 256 1.34 -14.59 -13.42
N ASP A 257 2.42 -14.99 -14.09
CA ASP A 257 3.01 -16.33 -13.98
C ASP A 257 4.05 -16.46 -12.86
N ILE A 258 4.35 -15.36 -12.15
CA ILE A 258 5.37 -15.29 -11.11
C ILE A 258 4.72 -15.34 -9.73
N ARG A 259 5.16 -16.30 -8.90
CA ARG A 259 4.69 -16.47 -7.52
C ARG A 259 5.64 -15.80 -6.54
N PHE A 260 5.13 -14.89 -5.72
CA PHE A 260 5.89 -14.25 -4.65
C PHE A 260 5.50 -14.81 -3.28
N GLY A 261 6.46 -15.10 -2.43
CA GLY A 261 6.20 -15.29 -1.01
C GLY A 261 5.74 -13.97 -0.38
N GLU A 262 6.53 -12.92 -0.60
CA GLU A 262 6.26 -11.58 -0.08
C GLU A 262 6.60 -10.50 -1.10
N LEU A 263 5.70 -9.50 -1.22
CA LEU A 263 5.95 -8.22 -1.88
C LEU A 263 5.83 -7.10 -0.85
N TRP A 264 6.87 -6.29 -0.72
CA TRP A 264 6.88 -5.15 0.20
C TRP A 264 7.30 -3.87 -0.51
N PHE A 265 6.41 -2.87 -0.54
CA PHE A 265 6.67 -1.57 -1.14
C PHE A 265 6.49 -0.48 -0.09
N GLU A 266 7.54 0.26 0.24
CA GLU A 266 7.46 1.40 1.17
C GLU A 266 8.02 2.67 0.53
N ILE A 267 7.14 3.62 0.22
CA ILE A 267 7.53 4.90 -0.39
C ILE A 267 7.05 6.12 0.40
N GLY A 268 7.87 7.16 0.43
CA GLY A 268 7.50 8.45 1.01
C GLY A 268 6.47 9.16 0.13
N VAL A 269 6.85 9.51 -1.09
CA VAL A 269 6.00 10.23 -2.06
C VAL A 269 5.96 9.49 -3.39
N GLY A 270 4.77 9.31 -3.96
CA GLY A 270 4.56 8.73 -5.28
C GLY A 270 3.50 7.63 -5.25
N ASN A 271 3.42 6.84 -6.32
CA ASN A 271 2.35 5.87 -6.51
C ASN A 271 2.88 4.44 -6.56
N VAL A 272 2.06 3.49 -6.13
CA VAL A 272 2.27 2.06 -6.38
C VAL A 272 1.10 1.55 -7.20
N VAL A 273 1.39 1.09 -8.42
CA VAL A 273 0.40 0.61 -9.36
C VAL A 273 0.79 -0.80 -9.80
N SER A 274 -0.17 -1.72 -9.78
CA SER A 274 -0.03 -3.02 -10.44
C SER A 274 -1.08 -3.22 -11.50
N SER A 275 -0.66 -3.70 -12.66
CA SER A 275 -1.53 -4.14 -13.75
C SER A 275 -1.43 -5.65 -13.90
N GLY A 276 -2.58 -6.31 -13.99
CA GLY A 276 -2.68 -7.77 -13.98
C GLY A 276 -2.80 -8.38 -12.57
N GLU A 277 -2.79 -9.72 -12.53
CA GLU A 277 -2.94 -10.49 -11.29
C GLU A 277 -1.59 -10.70 -10.60
N LEU A 278 -1.46 -10.21 -9.36
CA LEU A 278 -0.33 -10.51 -8.50
C LEU A 278 -0.56 -11.81 -7.74
N LEU A 279 0.25 -12.84 -8.00
CA LEU A 279 0.27 -14.06 -7.19
C LEU A 279 1.23 -13.89 -6.02
N VAL A 280 0.72 -13.55 -4.84
CA VAL A 280 1.54 -13.28 -3.64
C VAL A 280 0.86 -13.78 -2.36
N ASP A 281 1.61 -14.43 -1.47
CA ASP A 281 1.07 -14.88 -0.16
C ASP A 281 0.91 -13.70 0.82
N ALA A 282 1.88 -12.77 0.85
CA ALA A 282 1.84 -11.55 1.66
C ALA A 282 2.20 -10.29 0.86
N LEU A 283 1.28 -9.32 0.77
CA LEU A 283 1.48 -8.02 0.13
C LEU A 283 1.44 -6.90 1.16
N ALA A 284 2.51 -6.09 1.24
CA ALA A 284 2.55 -4.87 2.03
C ALA A 284 2.90 -3.67 1.16
N VAL A 285 2.04 -2.65 1.14
CA VAL A 285 2.23 -1.40 0.40
C VAL A 285 1.98 -0.23 1.35
N VAL A 286 3.00 0.59 1.56
CA VAL A 286 2.95 1.74 2.46
C VAL A 286 3.41 2.99 1.71
N VAL A 287 2.52 3.98 1.60
CA VAL A 287 2.76 5.24 0.89
C VAL A 287 2.45 6.41 1.83
N LYS A 288 3.37 7.35 2.06
CA LYS A 288 2.99 8.54 2.88
C LYS A 288 2.10 9.48 2.06
N THR A 289 2.52 9.85 0.86
CA THR A 289 1.76 10.75 -0.02
C THR A 289 1.71 10.21 -1.44
N GLY A 290 0.51 9.99 -1.96
CA GLY A 290 0.26 9.46 -3.31
C GLY A 290 -0.73 8.31 -3.26
N ASN A 291 -0.83 7.49 -4.30
CA ASN A 291 -1.92 6.52 -4.42
C ASN A 291 -1.41 5.07 -4.48
N ILE A 292 -2.26 4.16 -4.05
CA ILE A 292 -2.09 2.70 -4.21
C ILE A 292 -3.22 2.21 -5.11
N ASP A 293 -2.88 1.58 -6.23
CA ASP A 293 -3.84 0.95 -7.13
C ASP A 293 -3.39 -0.48 -7.49
N ILE A 294 -4.05 -1.45 -6.87
CA ILE A 294 -3.78 -2.88 -7.09
C ILE A 294 -4.97 -3.50 -7.82
N GLU A 295 -4.76 -3.81 -9.11
CA GLU A 295 -5.80 -4.36 -10.00
C GLU A 295 -6.29 -5.74 -9.58
N SER A 296 -5.40 -6.64 -9.13
CA SER A 296 -5.80 -7.93 -8.58
C SER A 296 -4.66 -8.56 -7.78
N VAL A 297 -4.98 -9.14 -6.62
CA VAL A 297 -4.04 -9.94 -5.82
C VAL A 297 -4.69 -11.26 -5.37
N GLU A 298 -3.94 -12.35 -5.49
CA GLU A 298 -4.36 -13.70 -5.11
C GLU A 298 -3.21 -14.43 -4.39
N ALA A 299 -3.53 -15.34 -3.46
CA ALA A 299 -2.53 -16.13 -2.76
C ALA A 299 -1.68 -16.98 -3.73
N ALA A 300 -0.36 -16.83 -3.67
CA ALA A 300 0.56 -17.58 -4.52
C ALA A 300 0.58 -19.08 -4.21
N THR A 301 0.44 -19.43 -2.94
CA THR A 301 0.49 -20.81 -2.45
C THR A 301 -0.92 -21.38 -2.38
N LYS A 302 -1.12 -22.53 -3.01
CA LYS A 302 -2.41 -23.24 -2.99
C LYS A 302 -2.80 -23.53 -1.54
N ALA A 303 -4.01 -23.11 -1.15
CA ALA A 303 -4.58 -23.27 0.19
C ALA A 303 -3.94 -22.43 1.30
N ALA A 304 -3.02 -21.52 0.97
CA ALA A 304 -2.54 -20.53 1.91
C ALA A 304 -3.55 -19.37 2.04
N PRO A 305 -3.67 -18.76 3.23
CA PRO A 305 -4.38 -17.50 3.36
C PRO A 305 -3.63 -16.39 2.59
N LEU A 306 -4.40 -15.38 2.17
CA LEU A 306 -3.87 -14.15 1.59
C LEU A 306 -3.79 -13.10 2.69
N ALA A 307 -2.63 -12.47 2.85
CA ALA A 307 -2.43 -11.34 3.74
C ALA A 307 -2.10 -10.08 2.94
N VAL A 308 -2.90 -9.01 3.08
CA VAL A 308 -2.67 -7.74 2.40
C VAL A 308 -2.74 -6.58 3.37
N LEU A 309 -1.72 -5.72 3.32
CA LEU A 309 -1.68 -4.41 3.96
C LEU A 309 -1.46 -3.33 2.88
N ALA A 310 -2.40 -2.41 2.74
CA ALA A 310 -2.29 -1.22 1.90
C ALA A 310 -2.54 0.03 2.75
N GLU A 311 -1.50 0.77 3.10
CA GLU A 311 -1.59 1.97 3.93
C GLU A 311 -1.13 3.21 3.17
N VAL A 312 -1.99 4.24 3.16
CA VAL A 312 -1.64 5.57 2.70
C VAL A 312 -1.90 6.62 3.78
N VAL A 313 -1.03 7.62 3.94
CA VAL A 313 -1.34 8.76 4.82
C VAL A 313 -2.20 9.79 4.08
N THR A 314 -1.78 10.21 2.89
CA THR A 314 -2.53 11.14 2.04
C THR A 314 -2.60 10.62 0.61
N GLY A 315 -3.82 10.37 0.14
CA GLY A 315 -4.14 9.81 -1.16
C GLY A 315 -5.08 8.62 -1.04
N ASP A 316 -5.32 7.97 -2.17
CA ASP A 316 -6.35 6.95 -2.32
C ASP A 316 -5.76 5.54 -2.33
N VAL A 317 -6.57 4.58 -1.85
CA VAL A 317 -6.27 3.14 -1.95
C VAL A 317 -7.37 2.47 -2.74
N THR A 318 -7.00 1.83 -3.85
CA THR A 318 -7.84 0.87 -4.58
C THR A 318 -7.17 -0.50 -4.50
N LEU A 319 -7.86 -1.47 -3.94
CA LEU A 319 -7.37 -2.83 -3.75
C LEU A 319 -8.43 -3.84 -4.22
N HIS A 320 -8.07 -4.68 -5.17
CA HIS A 320 -8.89 -5.81 -5.59
C HIS A 320 -8.20 -7.11 -5.18
N ALA A 321 -8.87 -7.94 -4.39
CA ALA A 321 -8.36 -9.23 -3.95
C ALA A 321 -9.24 -10.38 -4.46
N ARG A 322 -8.60 -11.50 -4.80
CA ARG A 322 -9.25 -12.75 -5.16
C ARG A 322 -8.94 -13.80 -4.11
N THR A 323 -9.97 -14.41 -3.54
CA THR A 323 -9.83 -15.35 -2.42
C THR A 323 -10.21 -16.77 -2.83
N LYS A 324 -9.60 -17.76 -2.16
CA LYS A 324 -9.78 -19.20 -2.40
C LYS A 324 -10.03 -19.89 -1.07
N PRO A 325 -10.57 -21.13 -1.04
CA PRO A 325 -10.59 -21.90 0.18
C PRO A 325 -9.19 -22.06 0.75
N ALA A 326 -9.03 -21.69 2.01
CA ALA A 326 -7.81 -21.83 2.77
C ALA A 326 -8.12 -22.43 4.14
N GLY A 327 -7.14 -23.11 4.74
CA GLY A 327 -7.28 -23.65 6.09
C GLY A 327 -7.27 -22.57 7.19
N ALA A 328 -6.97 -21.33 6.83
CA ALA A 328 -6.85 -20.17 7.71
C ALA A 328 -7.55 -18.95 7.08
N ALA A 329 -7.73 -17.88 7.87
CA ALA A 329 -8.42 -16.68 7.42
C ALA A 329 -7.59 -15.84 6.44
N HIS A 330 -8.23 -15.30 5.41
CA HIS A 330 -7.68 -14.17 4.64
C HIS A 330 -7.77 -12.89 5.47
N ASP A 331 -6.75 -12.05 5.37
CA ASP A 331 -6.70 -10.77 6.08
C ASP A 331 -6.34 -9.64 5.11
N LEU A 332 -7.27 -8.71 4.91
CA LEU A 332 -7.16 -7.61 3.97
C LEU A 332 -7.35 -6.29 4.71
N ARG A 333 -6.29 -5.48 4.79
CA ARG A 333 -6.31 -4.20 5.47
C ARG A 333 -5.93 -3.08 4.50
N ALA A 334 -6.87 -2.19 4.23
CA ALA A 334 -6.68 -0.98 3.45
C ALA A 334 -7.00 0.26 4.29
N THR A 335 -6.05 1.18 4.41
CA THR A 335 -6.22 2.38 5.25
C THR A 335 -5.71 3.65 4.58
N SER A 336 -6.49 4.72 4.67
CA SER A 336 -6.06 6.10 4.34
C SER A 336 -6.24 7.02 5.54
N LYS A 337 -5.41 8.05 5.76
CA LYS A 337 -5.79 9.13 6.69
C LYS A 337 -6.54 10.25 5.98
N ALA A 338 -6.12 10.60 4.77
CA ALA A 338 -6.75 11.63 3.96
C ALA A 338 -6.85 11.15 2.50
N GLY A 339 -8.00 10.61 2.15
CA GLY A 339 -8.35 10.07 0.85
C GLY A 339 -9.39 8.95 0.98
N SER A 340 -9.74 8.37 -0.16
CA SER A 340 -10.73 7.32 -0.27
C SER A 340 -10.08 5.94 -0.22
N VAL A 341 -10.77 4.99 0.38
CA VAL A 341 -10.39 3.58 0.40
C VAL A 341 -11.48 2.78 -0.30
N LYS A 342 -11.10 2.03 -1.34
CA LYS A 342 -11.95 1.07 -2.04
C LYS A 342 -11.31 -0.31 -1.98
N VAL A 343 -11.99 -1.26 -1.35
CA VAL A 343 -11.60 -2.67 -1.32
C VAL A 343 -12.65 -3.48 -2.06
N THR A 344 -12.23 -4.26 -3.04
CA THR A 344 -13.07 -5.22 -3.76
C THR A 344 -12.54 -6.62 -3.47
N VAL A 345 -13.41 -7.54 -3.05
CA VAL A 345 -13.07 -8.94 -2.83
C VAL A 345 -13.99 -9.81 -3.64
N THR A 346 -13.42 -10.70 -4.44
CA THR A 346 -14.16 -11.67 -5.25
C THR A 346 -13.61 -13.09 -5.04
N PRO A 347 -14.42 -14.13 -5.27
CA PRO A 347 -13.90 -15.49 -5.30
C PRO A 347 -13.00 -15.69 -6.52
N ALA A 348 -11.88 -16.37 -6.34
CA ALA A 348 -11.09 -16.81 -7.49
C ALA A 348 -11.81 -17.94 -8.24
N SER A 349 -11.57 -18.06 -9.53
CA SER A 349 -12.11 -19.18 -10.32
C SER A 349 -11.32 -20.44 -10.01
N TYR A 350 -11.91 -21.41 -9.31
CA TYR A 350 -11.25 -22.68 -9.03
C TYR A 350 -12.25 -23.86 -9.04
N SER A 351 -11.76 -25.05 -9.38
CA SER A 351 -12.60 -26.26 -9.36
C SER A 351 -12.52 -26.93 -7.99
N LEU A 352 -13.61 -26.83 -7.22
CA LEU A 352 -13.82 -27.55 -5.95
C LEU A 352 -13.55 -29.06 -6.04
N SER A 353 -13.72 -29.66 -7.24
CA SER A 353 -13.46 -31.08 -7.48
C SER A 353 -12.00 -31.50 -7.26
N SER A 354 -11.07 -30.53 -7.26
CA SER A 354 -9.62 -30.77 -7.18
C SER A 354 -9.05 -30.82 -5.76
N LEU A 355 -9.82 -30.49 -4.71
CA LEU A 355 -9.36 -30.44 -3.32
C LEU A 355 -10.45 -30.82 -2.29
N PRO A 356 -10.89 -32.09 -2.23
CA PRO A 356 -11.99 -32.51 -1.34
C PRO A 356 -11.71 -32.34 0.16
N TRP A 357 -10.43 -32.27 0.55
CA TRP A 357 -9.94 -32.02 1.91
C TRP A 357 -9.93 -30.54 2.36
N LEU A 358 -9.97 -29.58 1.44
CA LEU A 358 -10.19 -28.16 1.75
C LEU A 358 -11.69 -27.88 1.65
N SER A 359 -12.46 -28.55 2.51
CA SER A 359 -13.91 -28.57 2.44
C SER A 359 -14.58 -27.40 3.14
N LYS A 360 -13.81 -26.45 3.70
CA LYS A 360 -14.33 -25.30 4.42
C LYS A 360 -13.82 -24.02 3.75
N PRO A 361 -14.71 -23.11 3.37
CA PRO A 361 -14.31 -21.77 2.97
C PRO A 361 -13.51 -21.10 4.08
N ALA A 362 -12.52 -20.30 3.68
CA ALA A 362 -11.71 -19.52 4.62
C ALA A 362 -12.52 -18.36 5.21
N GLU A 363 -12.31 -18.05 6.49
CA GLU A 363 -12.78 -16.78 7.05
C GLU A 363 -12.14 -15.60 6.29
N LEU A 364 -12.92 -14.55 6.07
CA LEU A 364 -12.49 -13.35 5.37
C LEU A 364 -12.53 -12.16 6.34
N ASN A 365 -11.37 -11.62 6.68
CA ASN A 365 -11.22 -10.42 7.50
C ASN A 365 -10.89 -9.22 6.60
N ILE A 366 -11.72 -8.17 6.64
CA ILE A 366 -11.55 -6.97 5.84
C ILE A 366 -11.62 -5.74 6.74
N HIS A 367 -10.60 -4.90 6.66
CA HIS A 367 -10.53 -3.61 7.32
C HIS A 367 -10.33 -2.50 6.30
N ALA A 368 -11.38 -1.72 6.02
CA ALA A 368 -11.36 -0.59 5.09
C ALA A 368 -11.57 0.72 5.87
N THR A 369 -10.50 1.45 6.18
CA THR A 369 -10.56 2.57 7.13
C THR A 369 -10.04 3.87 6.53
N THR A 370 -10.79 4.95 6.68
CA THR A 370 -10.32 6.29 6.42
C THR A 370 -10.67 7.26 7.55
N VAL A 371 -9.85 8.30 7.75
CA VAL A 371 -10.23 9.42 8.64
C VAL A 371 -10.99 10.45 7.81
N GLU A 372 -10.32 11.01 6.81
CA GLU A 372 -10.90 11.99 5.89
C GLU A 372 -11.10 11.37 4.51
N GLY A 373 -12.36 11.22 4.10
CA GLY A 373 -12.72 10.60 2.81
C GLY A 373 -13.67 9.42 2.98
N SER A 374 -13.93 8.69 1.91
CA SER A 374 -14.90 7.58 1.90
C SER A 374 -14.24 6.21 2.05
N ALA A 375 -14.91 5.29 2.76
CA ALA A 375 -14.55 3.87 2.78
C ALA A 375 -15.63 3.07 2.04
N LEU A 376 -15.24 2.30 1.03
CA LEU A 376 -16.11 1.43 0.24
C LEU A 376 -15.54 0.00 0.24
N ALA A 377 -16.37 -0.96 0.64
CA ALA A 377 -16.08 -2.38 0.52
C ALA A 377 -17.08 -3.04 -0.44
N LEU A 378 -16.58 -3.77 -1.44
CA LEU A 378 -17.37 -4.59 -2.35
C LEU A 378 -16.96 -6.04 -2.10
N VAL A 379 -17.86 -6.89 -1.62
CA VAL A 379 -17.51 -8.24 -1.16
C VAL A 379 -18.44 -9.27 -1.76
N GLU A 380 -17.92 -10.12 -2.63
CA GLU A 380 -18.57 -11.33 -3.11
C GLU A 380 -18.02 -12.53 -2.34
N LEU A 381 -18.89 -13.22 -1.60
CA LEU A 381 -18.52 -14.43 -0.87
C LEU A 381 -18.53 -15.63 -1.80
N GLU A 382 -17.62 -16.55 -1.54
CA GLU A 382 -17.46 -17.78 -2.33
C GLU A 382 -18.64 -18.73 -2.14
N SER A 383 -19.23 -18.73 -0.95
CA SER A 383 -20.43 -19.48 -0.62
C SER A 383 -21.04 -19.01 0.70
N ARG A 384 -22.27 -19.44 0.98
CA ARG A 384 -22.95 -19.26 2.27
C ARG A 384 -22.19 -19.82 3.48
N ALA A 385 -21.23 -20.72 3.29
CA ALA A 385 -20.44 -21.28 4.38
C ALA A 385 -19.22 -20.43 4.75
N GLN A 386 -18.94 -19.36 3.98
CA GLN A 386 -17.83 -18.46 4.23
C GLN A 386 -18.17 -17.42 5.31
N THR A 387 -17.38 -17.37 6.37
CA THR A 387 -17.52 -16.34 7.41
C THR A 387 -16.85 -15.04 6.96
N LEU A 388 -17.57 -13.92 7.07
CA LEU A 388 -17.06 -12.58 6.81
C LEU A 388 -16.96 -11.77 8.10
N ARG A 389 -15.81 -11.13 8.33
CA ARG A 389 -15.63 -10.03 9.29
C ARG A 389 -15.21 -8.79 8.53
N LEU A 390 -16.11 -7.81 8.43
CA LEU A 390 -15.87 -6.55 7.75
C LEU A 390 -15.99 -5.38 8.72
N ASP A 391 -14.93 -4.57 8.81
CA ASP A 391 -14.96 -3.25 9.43
C ASP A 391 -14.67 -2.18 8.37
N ALA A 392 -15.68 -1.38 8.01
CA ALA A 392 -15.50 -0.21 7.15
C ALA A 392 -15.80 1.08 7.92
N THR A 393 -14.81 1.96 8.04
CA THR A 393 -14.94 3.16 8.87
C THR A 393 -14.49 4.43 8.13
N SER A 394 -15.25 5.52 8.30
CA SER A 394 -14.88 6.87 7.89
C SER A 394 -15.12 7.83 9.06
N SER A 395 -14.33 8.91 9.22
CA SER A 395 -14.67 9.94 10.20
C SER A 395 -15.49 11.08 9.59
N THR A 396 -15.15 11.53 8.38
CA THR A 396 -15.70 12.78 7.83
C THR A 396 -16.71 12.61 6.70
N ASP A 397 -16.74 11.47 6.02
CA ASP A 397 -17.57 11.25 4.83
C ASP A 397 -18.32 9.90 4.98
N SER A 398 -18.45 9.11 3.92
CA SER A 398 -19.26 7.90 3.92
C SER A 398 -18.48 6.62 4.26
N ALA A 399 -19.19 5.66 4.84
CA ALA A 399 -18.72 4.27 4.96
C ALA A 399 -19.79 3.36 4.34
N SER A 400 -19.45 2.67 3.26
CA SER A 400 -20.40 1.85 2.50
C SER A 400 -19.87 0.45 2.27
N ALA A 401 -20.78 -0.53 2.25
CA ALA A 401 -20.46 -1.88 1.82
C ALA A 401 -21.57 -2.47 0.93
N LEU A 402 -21.17 -3.11 -0.16
CA LEU A 402 -22.00 -3.97 -0.99
C LEU A 402 -21.51 -5.40 -0.77
N ILE A 403 -22.38 -6.27 -0.27
CA ILE A 403 -22.01 -7.64 0.12
C ILE A 403 -22.96 -8.61 -0.58
N SER A 404 -22.43 -9.69 -1.14
CA SER A 404 -23.25 -10.76 -1.71
C SER A 404 -24.31 -11.27 -0.73
N ASP A 405 -25.49 -11.63 -1.22
CA ASP A 405 -26.61 -12.11 -0.43
C ASP A 405 -26.30 -13.43 0.29
N ASP A 406 -25.23 -14.13 -0.09
CA ASP A 406 -24.73 -15.31 0.63
C ASP A 406 -24.25 -15.01 2.05
N PHE A 407 -24.10 -13.73 2.45
CA PHE A 407 -23.77 -13.37 3.82
C PHE A 407 -24.87 -13.81 4.81
N SER A 408 -24.45 -14.53 5.85
CA SER A 408 -25.21 -14.76 7.07
C SER A 408 -24.39 -14.34 8.28
N GLY A 409 -24.98 -13.53 9.16
CA GLY A 409 -24.27 -13.03 10.32
C GLY A 409 -24.92 -11.79 10.93
N ARG A 410 -24.19 -11.18 11.86
CA ARG A 410 -24.59 -9.93 12.53
C ARG A 410 -24.10 -8.73 11.73
N PHE A 411 -24.88 -7.65 11.75
CA PHE A 411 -24.44 -6.39 11.19
C PHE A 411 -24.76 -5.22 12.13
N ARG A 412 -23.92 -4.19 12.04
CA ARG A 412 -24.10 -2.90 12.67
C ARG A 412 -23.70 -1.80 11.69
N VAL A 413 -24.62 -0.86 11.47
CA VAL A 413 -24.45 0.29 10.58
C VAL A 413 -24.75 1.53 11.40
N GLU A 414 -23.78 2.43 11.57
CA GLU A 414 -23.88 3.56 12.50
C GLU A 414 -23.33 4.86 11.90
N SER A 415 -24.17 5.89 11.81
CA SER A 415 -23.77 7.28 11.57
C SER A 415 -24.05 8.13 12.82
N GLN A 416 -23.21 9.12 13.16
CA GLN A 416 -23.51 10.02 14.28
C GLN A 416 -24.34 11.24 13.89
N SER A 417 -24.25 11.69 12.63
CA SER A 417 -24.90 12.91 12.13
C SER A 417 -25.92 12.67 11.03
N GLU A 418 -25.74 11.63 10.22
CA GLU A 418 -26.55 11.33 9.04
C GLU A 418 -27.33 10.02 9.22
N GLU A 419 -27.90 9.52 8.12
CA GLU A 419 -28.69 8.30 8.09
C GLU A 419 -27.79 7.06 8.01
N ALA A 420 -28.28 5.97 8.60
CA ALA A 420 -27.74 4.63 8.45
C ALA A 420 -28.78 3.80 7.70
N ASN A 421 -28.41 3.33 6.51
CA ASN A 421 -29.30 2.60 5.61
C ASN A 421 -28.82 1.17 5.41
N VAL A 422 -29.79 0.26 5.40
CA VAL A 422 -29.59 -1.17 5.10
C VAL A 422 -30.59 -1.52 4.00
N TYR A 423 -30.09 -1.98 2.87
CA TYR A 423 -30.90 -2.39 1.72
C TYR A 423 -30.81 -3.91 1.55
N GLU A 424 -31.98 -4.54 1.48
CA GLU A 424 -32.15 -5.98 1.25
C GLU A 424 -32.27 -6.22 -0.26
N THR A 425 -31.83 -7.38 -0.74
CA THR A 425 -32.09 -7.78 -2.13
C THR A 425 -33.54 -8.27 -2.27
N ASP A 426 -34.25 -7.81 -3.29
CA ASP A 426 -35.67 -8.12 -3.54
C ASP A 426 -35.95 -9.63 -3.72
N ALA A 427 -34.92 -10.43 -4.02
CA ALA A 427 -35.00 -11.87 -4.28
C ALA A 427 -34.38 -12.74 -3.18
N SER A 428 -34.05 -12.18 -2.01
CA SER A 428 -33.34 -12.93 -0.96
C SER A 428 -34.19 -14.06 -0.38
N GLU A 429 -33.57 -15.22 -0.16
CA GLU A 429 -34.13 -16.29 0.69
C GLU A 429 -33.85 -16.04 2.18
N SER A 430 -33.04 -15.03 2.50
CA SER A 430 -32.68 -14.68 3.86
C SER A 430 -33.66 -13.68 4.46
N VAL A 431 -33.70 -13.63 5.80
CA VAL A 431 -34.52 -12.70 6.57
C VAL A 431 -33.62 -11.86 7.46
N ILE A 432 -33.83 -10.54 7.43
CA ILE A 432 -33.22 -9.62 8.39
C ILE A 432 -34.12 -9.45 9.61
N THR A 433 -33.57 -9.71 10.79
CA THR A 433 -34.20 -9.35 12.07
C THR A 433 -33.42 -8.20 12.71
N TYR A 434 -34.09 -7.05 12.86
CA TYR A 434 -33.49 -5.88 13.51
C TYR A 434 -33.59 -5.97 15.03
N GLU A 435 -32.46 -5.80 15.70
CA GLU A 435 -32.36 -5.61 17.15
C GLU A 435 -32.46 -4.11 17.52
N LYS A 436 -31.97 -3.23 16.64
CA LYS A 436 -32.14 -1.76 16.73
C LYS A 436 -32.39 -1.15 15.37
N GLN A 437 -33.33 -0.21 15.30
CA GLN A 437 -33.71 0.48 14.06
C GLN A 437 -34.01 1.96 14.32
N MET A 438 -32.96 2.78 14.35
CA MET A 438 -33.04 4.25 14.43
C MET A 438 -32.67 4.86 13.08
N SER A 439 -32.85 6.17 12.90
CA SER A 439 -32.42 6.86 11.67
C SER A 439 -30.91 6.76 11.47
N SER A 440 -30.14 6.90 12.55
CA SER A 440 -28.67 6.96 12.52
C SER A 440 -27.99 5.65 12.91
N MET A 441 -28.76 4.59 13.20
CA MET A 441 -28.20 3.30 13.61
C MET A 441 -29.13 2.15 13.26
N LYS A 442 -28.58 1.12 12.61
CA LYS A 442 -29.22 -0.18 12.38
C LYS A 442 -28.33 -1.28 12.96
N GLU A 443 -28.92 -2.20 13.70
CA GLU A 443 -28.25 -3.38 14.23
C GLU A 443 -29.19 -4.57 14.09
N GLY A 444 -28.68 -5.70 13.60
CA GLY A 444 -29.52 -6.86 13.32
C GLY A 444 -28.73 -8.09 12.93
N VAL A 445 -29.47 -9.11 12.52
CA VAL A 445 -28.94 -10.40 12.07
C VAL A 445 -29.61 -10.77 10.75
N LYS A 446 -28.83 -11.23 9.77
CA LYS A 446 -29.30 -11.79 8.51
C LYS A 446 -29.12 -13.31 8.51
N LEU A 447 -30.21 -14.06 8.33
CA LEU A 447 -30.22 -15.53 8.42
C LEU A 447 -31.01 -16.15 7.28
N PHE A 448 -30.56 -17.30 6.79
CA PHE A 448 -31.37 -18.15 5.93
C PHE A 448 -32.33 -19.01 6.76
N SER A 449 -33.45 -19.42 6.15
CA SER A 449 -34.47 -20.23 6.81
C SER A 449 -33.89 -21.54 7.37
N GLY A 450 -34.05 -21.75 8.68
CA GLY A 450 -33.55 -22.95 9.37
C GLY A 450 -32.07 -22.92 9.74
N GLU A 451 -31.34 -21.85 9.42
CA GLU A 451 -29.94 -21.69 9.80
C GLU A 451 -29.77 -21.03 11.17
N LYS A 452 -28.66 -21.36 11.84
CA LYS A 452 -28.23 -20.65 13.05
C LYS A 452 -27.35 -19.46 12.65
N PRO A 453 -27.29 -18.39 13.46
CA PRO A 453 -26.35 -17.31 13.22
C PRO A 453 -24.92 -17.82 13.11
N GLN A 454 -24.30 -17.53 11.96
CA GLN A 454 -22.86 -17.72 11.79
C GLN A 454 -22.09 -16.63 12.54
N GLU A 455 -20.78 -16.84 12.75
CA GLU A 455 -19.90 -15.88 13.44
C GLU A 455 -19.57 -14.62 12.62
N GLY A 456 -20.17 -14.48 11.43
CA GLY A 456 -19.97 -13.35 10.54
C GLY A 456 -20.41 -12.03 11.17
N HIS A 457 -19.64 -10.98 10.93
CA HIS A 457 -19.88 -9.64 11.45
C HIS A 457 -19.57 -8.56 10.41
N VAL A 458 -20.51 -7.63 10.22
CA VAL A 458 -20.31 -6.44 9.38
C VAL A 458 -20.50 -5.20 10.24
N ASN A 459 -19.51 -4.33 10.26
CA ASN A 459 -19.49 -3.10 11.05
C ASN A 459 -19.15 -1.92 10.15
N LEU A 460 -20.15 -1.10 9.86
CA LEU A 460 -19.97 0.12 9.08
C LEU A 460 -20.19 1.32 9.98
N LYS A 461 -19.25 2.27 9.95
CA LYS A 461 -19.33 3.44 10.82
C LYS A 461 -18.86 4.73 10.14
N SER A 462 -19.66 5.79 10.30
CA SER A 462 -19.22 7.15 10.04
C SER A 462 -19.57 8.10 11.19
N SER A 463 -18.74 9.13 11.43
CA SER A 463 -19.10 10.19 12.37
C SER A 463 -19.89 11.31 11.71
N LEU A 464 -19.59 11.65 10.45
CA LEU A 464 -20.17 12.82 9.80
C LEU A 464 -20.99 12.55 8.54
N GLY A 465 -20.84 11.39 7.90
CA GLY A 465 -21.50 11.10 6.63
C GLY A 465 -22.41 9.87 6.65
N LEU A 466 -23.00 9.62 5.49
CA LEU A 466 -23.92 8.52 5.22
C LEU A 466 -23.24 7.16 5.40
N VAL A 467 -23.96 6.22 5.99
CA VAL A 467 -23.50 4.83 6.09
C VAL A 467 -24.50 3.90 5.43
N VAL A 468 -24.02 3.11 4.47
CA VAL A 468 -24.88 2.25 3.65
C VAL A 468 -24.37 0.81 3.67
N LEU A 469 -25.24 -0.12 4.00
CA LEU A 469 -25.06 -1.54 3.75
C LEU A 469 -26.07 -2.00 2.71
N GLU A 470 -25.61 -2.62 1.64
CA GLU A 470 -26.47 -3.21 0.61
C GLU A 470 -26.11 -4.68 0.41
N PHE A 471 -27.13 -5.53 0.37
CA PHE A 471 -26.97 -6.94 0.00
C PHE A 471 -27.31 -7.11 -1.49
N THR A 472 -26.41 -7.73 -2.26
CA THR A 472 -26.52 -7.87 -3.71
C THR A 472 -26.62 -9.33 -4.14
N ASN A 473 -27.31 -9.61 -5.24
CA ASN A 473 -27.41 -10.97 -5.81
C ASN A 473 -26.11 -11.46 -6.46
#